data_AF-A0AAU5NBL0-F1
#
_entry.id   AF-A0AAU5NBL0-F1
#
_cell.length_a   1.000
_cell.length_b   1.000
_cell.length_c   1.000
_cell.angle_alpha   90.00
_cell.angle_beta   90.00
_cell.angle_gamma   90.00
#
_symmetry.space_group_name_H-M   'P 1'
#
loop_
_entity.id
_entity.type
_entity.pdbx_description
1 polymer ?
#
loop_
_entity_poly.entity_id
_entity_poly.type
_entity_poly.pdbx_seq_one_letter_code
_entity_poly.pdbx_strand_id
1 'polypeptide(L)'
;MAVNLLYAGPRLLLRGVLFLLDRLMLQASQRAEYLADRTAAHAGSTAAAVELMDRLLVTDSVGLLLRREANRAAMAGGRGVREAQAGADGIWERLTAYMASVPESEYERQRRVGVLRGHSVDSTHPPTHLRRTSLTAGPSVTAAVVMDAERERLVAAELAAARTAVARRIVRDGFGG
;
A
#
# COMPACT_ATOMS: atom_id res chain seq x y z
N MET A 1 35.54 30.63 -17.45
CA MET A 1 35.92 29.96 -16.19
C MET A 1 35.39 30.71 -14.95
N ALA A 2 35.64 32.01 -14.78
CA ALA A 2 35.19 32.79 -13.60
C ALA A 2 33.66 32.87 -13.40
N VAL A 3 32.88 32.94 -14.48
CA VAL A 3 31.41 32.97 -14.43
C VAL A 3 30.83 31.66 -13.83
N ASN A 4 31.45 30.51 -14.10
CA ASN A 4 31.02 29.22 -13.52
C ASN A 4 31.28 29.13 -12.01
N LEU A 5 32.35 29.76 -11.51
CA LEU A 5 32.65 29.84 -10.08
C LEU A 5 31.69 30.77 -9.33
N LEU A 6 31.29 31.88 -9.96
CA LEU A 6 30.31 32.80 -9.38
C LEU A 6 28.92 32.15 -9.21
N TYR A 7 28.49 31.34 -10.18
CA TYR A 7 27.23 30.58 -10.08
C TYR A 7 27.33 29.30 -9.24
N ALA A 8 28.54 28.82 -8.92
CA ALA A 8 28.72 27.63 -8.10
C ALA A 8 28.22 27.84 -6.67
N GLY A 9 28.50 29.01 -6.06
CA GLY A 9 28.05 29.35 -4.71
C GLY A 9 26.52 29.32 -4.56
N PRO A 10 25.77 30.13 -5.33
CA PRO A 10 24.31 30.12 -5.31
C PRO A 10 23.72 28.75 -5.66
N ARG A 11 24.31 28.01 -6.60
CA ARG A 11 23.85 26.67 -6.98
C ARG A 11 24.03 25.66 -5.86
N LEU A 12 25.16 25.69 -5.15
CA LEU A 12 25.40 24.84 -3.98
C LEU A 12 24.46 25.19 -2.82
N LEU A 13 24.22 26.49 -2.61
CA LEU A 13 23.25 26.96 -1.61
C LEU A 13 21.83 26.46 -1.92
N LEU A 14 21.36 26.62 -3.15
CA LEU A 14 20.05 26.11 -3.58
C LEU A 14 19.94 24.60 -3.41
N ARG A 15 20.98 23.84 -3.78
CA ARG A 15 21.03 22.39 -3.57
C ARG A 15 21.00 22.02 -2.09
N GLY A 16 21.71 22.75 -1.24
CA GLY A 16 21.70 22.54 0.21
C GLY A 16 20.32 22.79 0.81
N VAL A 17 19.64 23.86 0.40
CA VAL A 17 18.28 24.16 0.83
C VAL A 17 17.29 23.08 0.35
N LEU A 18 17.35 22.68 -0.92
CA LEU A 18 16.48 21.61 -1.44
C LEU A 18 16.71 20.29 -0.72
N PHE A 19 17.97 19.90 -0.48
CA PHE A 19 18.30 18.70 0.28
C PHE A 19 17.79 18.78 1.72
N LEU A 20 17.92 19.92 2.39
CA LEU A 20 17.41 20.11 3.74
C LEU A 20 15.88 20.00 3.78
N LEU A 21 15.18 20.66 2.85
CA LEU A 21 13.72 20.59 2.74
C LEU A 21 13.25 19.16 2.49
N ASP A 22 13.90 18.44 1.57
CA ASP A 22 13.61 17.04 1.28
C ASP A 22 13.78 16.17 2.54
N ARG A 23 14.89 16.31 3.26
CA ARG A 23 15.14 15.58 4.52
C ARG A 23 14.11 15.88 5.60
N LEU A 24 13.70 17.14 5.75
CA LEU A 24 12.68 17.53 6.72
C LEU A 24 11.30 17.00 6.34
N MET A 25 10.94 17.05 5.06
CA MET A 25 9.69 16.48 4.55
C MET A 25 9.65 14.96 4.73
N LEU A 26 10.75 14.27 4.46
CA LEU A 26 10.87 12.83 4.69
C LEU A 26 10.68 12.47 6.16
N GLN A 27 11.28 13.23 7.09
CA GLN A 27 11.10 12.98 8.52
C GLN A 27 9.67 13.25 8.98
N ALA A 28 9.04 14.33 8.49
CA ALA A 28 7.65 14.64 8.80
C ALA A 28 6.71 13.55 8.27
N SER A 29 6.96 13.05 7.05
CA SER A 29 6.21 11.95 6.45
C SER A 29 6.32 10.66 7.28
N GLN A 30 7.54 10.28 7.70
CA GLN A 30 7.73 9.10 8.56
C GLN A 30 6.97 9.21 9.89
N ARG A 31 6.94 10.40 10.51
CA ARG A 31 6.17 10.61 11.74
C ARG A 31 4.67 10.47 11.51
N ALA A 32 4.17 10.94 10.37
CA ALA A 32 2.77 10.77 9.99
C ALA A 32 2.41 9.29 9.80
N GLU A 33 3.29 8.49 9.20
CA GLU A 33 3.10 7.04 9.06
C GLU A 33 3.00 6.33 10.42
N TYR A 34 3.90 6.62 11.37
CA TYR A 34 3.81 6.04 12.71
C TYR A 34 2.55 6.50 13.46
N LEU A 35 2.09 7.73 13.25
CA LEU A 35 0.84 8.21 13.83
C LEU A 35 -0.37 7.49 13.22
N ALA A 36 -0.36 7.26 11.90
CA ALA A 36 -1.37 6.48 11.21
C ALA A 36 -1.40 5.04 11.73
N ASP A 37 -0.25 4.40 11.93
CA ASP A 37 -0.13 3.04 12.48
C ASP A 37 -0.72 2.94 13.88
N ARG A 38 -0.38 3.90 14.76
CA ARG A 38 -0.94 3.95 16.11
C ARG A 38 -2.45 4.16 16.08
N THR A 39 -2.93 5.01 15.17
CA THR A 39 -4.36 5.26 15.01
C THR A 39 -5.09 4.00 14.49
N ALA A 40 -4.49 3.29 13.55
CA ALA A 40 -4.98 2.00 13.06
C ALA A 40 -5.01 0.95 14.17
N ALA A 41 -3.97 0.88 15.02
CA ALA A 41 -3.95 -0.01 16.18
C ALA A 41 -5.03 0.35 17.21
N HIS A 42 -5.28 1.63 17.48
CA HIS A 42 -6.39 2.02 18.34
C HIS A 42 -7.76 1.66 17.75
N ALA A 43 -7.94 1.82 16.43
CA ALA A 43 -9.19 1.45 15.77
C ALA A 43 -9.43 -0.06 15.78
N GLY A 44 -8.44 -0.86 15.34
CA GLY A 44 -8.60 -2.28 15.04
C GLY A 44 -7.89 -3.26 15.96
N SER A 45 -7.15 -2.79 16.98
CA SER A 45 -6.15 -3.50 17.80
C SER A 45 -4.74 -3.51 17.22
N THR A 46 -3.74 -3.65 18.10
CA THR A 46 -2.33 -3.83 17.69
C THR A 46 -2.15 -5.05 16.78
N ALA A 47 -2.84 -6.16 17.07
CA ALA A 47 -2.75 -7.37 16.27
C ALA A 47 -3.24 -7.15 14.83
N ALA A 48 -4.42 -6.53 14.66
CA ALA A 48 -4.96 -6.25 13.34
C ALA A 48 -4.10 -5.25 12.55
N ALA A 49 -3.53 -4.24 13.22
CA ALA A 49 -2.61 -3.30 12.57
C ALA A 49 -1.32 -3.99 12.09
N VAL A 50 -0.80 -4.94 12.87
CA VAL A 50 0.36 -5.77 12.47
C VAL A 50 0.01 -6.67 11.29
N GLU A 51 -1.15 -7.31 11.32
CA GLU A 51 -1.63 -8.15 10.22
C GLU A 51 -1.84 -7.35 8.93
N LEU A 52 -2.38 -6.13 9.03
CA LEU A 52 -2.51 -5.21 7.90
C LEU A 52 -1.13 -4.87 7.30
N MET A 53 -0.16 -4.54 8.13
CA MET A 53 1.22 -4.29 7.70
C MET A 53 1.82 -5.51 7.00
N ASP A 54 1.60 -6.72 7.54
CA ASP A 54 2.06 -7.96 6.91
C ASP A 54 1.40 -8.16 5.53
N ARG A 55 0.10 -7.87 5.37
CA ARG A 55 -0.56 -7.88 4.05
C ARG A 55 0.03 -6.88 3.07
N LEU A 56 0.49 -5.71 3.53
CA LEU A 56 1.11 -4.71 2.67
C LEU A 56 2.45 -5.19 2.07
N LEU A 57 3.14 -6.14 2.71
CA LEU A 57 4.41 -6.70 2.21
C LEU A 57 4.28 -7.44 0.86
N VAL A 58 3.08 -7.89 0.52
CA VAL A 58 2.80 -8.64 -0.72
C VAL A 58 1.97 -7.84 -1.73
N THR A 59 1.86 -6.52 -1.55
CA THR A 59 1.04 -5.66 -2.44
C THR A 59 1.56 -5.67 -3.88
N ASP A 60 2.86 -5.83 -4.11
CA ASP A 60 3.43 -5.95 -5.46
C ASP A 60 2.84 -7.16 -6.21
N SER A 61 2.63 -8.28 -5.52
CA SER A 61 2.08 -9.48 -6.13
C SER A 61 0.58 -9.35 -6.40
N VAL A 62 -0.13 -8.57 -5.57
CA VAL A 62 -1.50 -8.11 -5.86
C VAL A 62 -1.54 -7.28 -7.15
N GLY A 63 -0.60 -6.35 -7.33
CA GLY A 63 -0.49 -5.55 -8.55
C GLY A 63 -0.32 -6.41 -9.81
N LEU A 64 0.49 -7.47 -9.72
CA LEU A 64 0.64 -8.45 -10.82
C LEU A 64 -0.66 -9.19 -11.13
N LEU A 65 -1.42 -9.60 -10.11
CA LEU A 65 -2.73 -10.25 -10.30
C LEU A 65 -3.70 -9.30 -11.02
N LEU A 66 -3.81 -8.05 -10.56
CA LEU A 66 -4.71 -7.07 -11.16
C LEU A 66 -4.33 -6.75 -12.62
N ARG A 67 -3.03 -6.63 -12.91
CA ARG A 67 -2.53 -6.48 -14.29
C ARG A 67 -2.87 -7.70 -15.15
N ARG A 68 -2.74 -8.92 -14.62
CA ARG A 68 -3.09 -10.16 -15.33
C ARG A 68 -4.58 -10.20 -15.69
N GLU A 69 -5.45 -9.81 -14.75
CA GLU A 69 -6.90 -9.75 -14.97
C GLU A 69 -7.26 -8.72 -16.06
N ALA A 70 -6.68 -7.52 -15.99
CA ALA A 70 -6.88 -6.50 -17.02
C ALA A 70 -6.38 -6.95 -18.40
N ASN A 71 -5.18 -7.54 -18.47
CA ASN A 71 -4.60 -8.03 -19.71
C ASN A 71 -5.44 -9.16 -20.33
N ARG A 72 -5.99 -10.07 -19.52
CA ARG A 72 -6.88 -11.13 -20.01
C ARG A 72 -8.12 -10.55 -20.70
N ALA A 73 -8.74 -9.53 -20.10
CA ALA A 73 -9.89 -8.85 -20.69
C ALA A 73 -9.53 -8.12 -22.00
N ALA A 74 -8.38 -7.44 -22.02
CA ALA A 74 -7.90 -6.73 -23.22
C ALA A 74 -7.61 -7.70 -24.39
N MET A 75 -7.00 -8.85 -24.12
CA MET A 75 -6.67 -9.86 -25.15
C MET A 75 -7.92 -10.52 -25.76
N ALA A 76 -9.03 -10.57 -25.03
CA ALA A 76 -10.32 -11.06 -25.53
C ALA A 76 -11.09 -10.01 -26.39
N GLY A 77 -10.48 -8.84 -26.63
CA GLY A 77 -11.01 -7.78 -27.49
C GLY A 77 -12.25 -7.08 -26.91
N GLY A 78 -12.92 -6.28 -27.73
CA GLY A 78 -14.05 -5.44 -27.28
C GLY A 78 -15.23 -6.21 -26.70
N ARG A 79 -15.44 -7.48 -27.09
CA ARG A 79 -16.45 -8.37 -26.48
C ARG A 79 -16.00 -8.86 -25.10
N GLY A 80 -14.74 -9.26 -24.97
CA GLY A 80 -14.16 -9.71 -23.71
C GLY A 80 -14.10 -8.62 -22.64
N VAL A 81 -13.82 -7.37 -23.02
CA VAL A 81 -13.87 -6.23 -22.08
C VAL A 81 -15.27 -6.00 -21.54
N ARG A 82 -16.32 -6.09 -22.37
CA ARG A 82 -17.71 -5.92 -21.92
C ARG A 82 -18.15 -7.05 -20.99
N GLU A 83 -17.78 -8.29 -21.30
CA GLU A 83 -18.06 -9.46 -20.46
C GLU A 83 -17.32 -9.35 -19.10
N ALA A 84 -16.04 -8.97 -19.13
CA ALA A 84 -15.25 -8.76 -17.92
C ALA A 84 -15.78 -7.58 -17.08
N GLN A 85 -16.35 -6.54 -17.70
CA GLN A 85 -17.01 -5.44 -16.99
C GLN A 85 -18.34 -5.86 -16.34
N ALA A 86 -19.07 -6.79 -16.95
CA ALA A 86 -20.30 -7.35 -16.38
C ALA A 86 -20.00 -8.24 -15.17
N GLY A 87 -18.90 -8.99 -15.20
CA GLY A 87 -18.39 -9.80 -14.09
C GLY A 87 -17.28 -9.15 -13.27
N ALA A 88 -17.18 -7.81 -13.28
CA ALA A 88 -16.02 -7.10 -12.73
C ALA A 88 -15.82 -7.36 -11.25
N ASP A 89 -16.89 -7.47 -10.46
CA ASP A 89 -16.81 -7.69 -9.03
C ASP A 89 -16.06 -8.99 -8.68
N GLY A 90 -16.08 -9.98 -9.57
CA GLY A 90 -15.39 -11.26 -9.43
C GLY A 90 -13.88 -11.16 -9.17
N ILE A 91 -13.25 -10.03 -9.51
CA ILE A 91 -11.82 -9.80 -9.22
C ILE A 91 -11.56 -9.76 -7.72
N TRP A 92 -12.53 -9.35 -6.90
CA TRP A 92 -12.34 -9.21 -5.46
C TRP A 92 -12.31 -10.57 -4.76
N GLU A 93 -13.16 -11.51 -5.17
CA GLU A 93 -13.13 -12.88 -4.67
C GLU A 93 -11.83 -13.56 -5.09
N ARG A 94 -11.38 -13.35 -6.34
CA ARG A 94 -10.09 -13.87 -6.82
C ARG A 94 -8.92 -13.28 -6.06
N LEU A 95 -8.95 -11.97 -5.75
CA LEU A 95 -7.94 -11.32 -4.93
C LEU A 95 -7.92 -11.87 -3.51
N THR A 96 -9.10 -12.08 -2.91
CA THR A 96 -9.24 -12.66 -1.57
C THR A 96 -8.67 -14.08 -1.54
N ALA A 97 -9.03 -14.92 -2.53
CA ALA A 97 -8.50 -16.26 -2.67
C ALA A 97 -6.98 -16.27 -2.88
N TYR A 98 -6.46 -15.33 -3.69
CA TYR A 98 -5.02 -15.17 -3.90
C TYR A 98 -4.31 -14.82 -2.59
N MET A 99 -4.80 -13.82 -1.84
CA MET A 99 -4.23 -13.43 -0.55
C MET A 99 -4.25 -14.58 0.46
N ALA A 100 -5.32 -15.38 0.49
CA ALA A 100 -5.40 -16.57 1.34
C ALA A 100 -4.45 -17.70 0.89
N SER A 101 -4.04 -17.73 -0.38
CA SER A 101 -3.10 -18.72 -0.91
C SER A 101 -1.62 -18.39 -0.65
N VAL A 102 -1.33 -17.17 -0.19
CA VAL A 102 0.05 -16.76 0.13
C VAL A 102 0.53 -17.52 1.37
N PRO A 103 1.62 -18.30 1.28
CA PRO A 103 2.13 -19.05 2.43
C PRO A 103 2.80 -18.14 3.45
N GLU A 104 2.78 -18.51 4.73
CA GLU A 104 3.44 -17.74 5.81
C GLU A 104 4.94 -17.52 5.54
N SER A 105 5.59 -18.47 4.89
CA SER A 105 7.01 -18.37 4.49
C SER A 105 7.30 -17.22 3.52
N GLU A 106 6.32 -16.80 2.71
CA GLU A 106 6.42 -15.61 1.86
C GLU A 106 6.48 -14.35 2.73
N TYR A 107 5.58 -14.22 3.70
CA TYR A 107 5.56 -13.09 4.63
C TYR A 107 6.86 -13.02 5.44
N GLU A 108 7.38 -14.15 5.92
CA GLU A 108 8.68 -14.22 6.57
C GLU A 108 9.84 -13.80 5.67
N ARG A 109 9.83 -14.23 4.40
CA ARG A 109 10.84 -13.79 3.43
C ARG A 109 10.78 -12.29 3.23
N GLN A 110 9.59 -11.72 3.01
CA GLN A 110 9.42 -10.28 2.79
C GLN A 110 9.79 -9.47 4.04
N ARG A 111 9.50 -9.97 5.25
CA ARG A 111 9.98 -9.36 6.50
C ARG A 111 11.51 -9.30 6.54
N ARG A 112 12.20 -10.40 6.21
CA ARG A 112 13.67 -10.43 6.15
C ARG A 112 14.22 -9.49 5.09
N VAL A 113 13.63 -9.48 3.89
CA VAL A 113 14.00 -8.53 2.82
C VAL A 113 13.80 -7.09 3.28
N GLY A 114 12.70 -6.80 3.98
CA GLY A 114 12.40 -5.48 4.54
C GLY A 114 13.44 -5.03 5.56
N VAL A 115 13.95 -5.93 6.40
CA VAL A 115 15.06 -5.66 7.34
C VAL A 115 16.37 -5.40 6.57
N LEU A 116 16.69 -6.24 5.58
CA LEU A 116 17.92 -6.11 4.79
C LEU A 116 17.96 -4.85 3.93
N ARG A 117 16.82 -4.42 3.38
CA ARG A 117 16.68 -3.14 2.65
C ARG A 117 16.90 -1.92 3.56
N GLY A 118 16.85 -2.10 4.87
CA GLY A 118 17.12 -1.05 5.86
C GLY A 118 16.17 0.15 5.75
N HIS A 119 16.65 1.31 6.15
CA HIS A 119 15.95 2.60 6.06
C HIS A 119 15.85 3.12 4.61
N SER A 120 15.40 2.31 3.65
CA SER A 120 15.08 2.85 2.33
C SER A 120 13.84 3.74 2.47
N VAL A 121 14.10 5.03 2.64
CA VAL A 121 13.09 6.09 2.79
C VAL A 121 12.43 6.42 1.45
N ASP A 122 13.06 5.99 0.35
CA ASP A 122 12.81 6.54 -0.98
C ASP A 122 12.27 5.48 -1.95
N SER A 123 10.99 5.19 -1.77
CA SER A 123 10.03 4.99 -2.88
C SER A 123 8.63 4.88 -2.26
N THR A 124 7.91 6.01 -2.19
CA THR A 124 6.45 6.12 -1.96
C THR A 124 5.82 5.57 -0.65
N HIS A 125 6.65 5.09 0.27
CA HIS A 125 6.45 4.84 1.70
C HIS A 125 5.81 3.52 2.18
N PRO A 126 6.41 2.89 3.23
CA PRO A 126 7.84 2.82 3.56
C PRO A 126 8.18 1.43 4.19
N PRO A 127 9.36 1.21 4.79
CA PRO A 127 9.83 -0.10 5.21
C PRO A 127 9.04 -0.58 6.43
N THR A 128 8.16 -1.54 6.16
CA THR A 128 7.20 -2.14 7.09
C THR A 128 7.86 -2.64 8.38
N HIS A 129 9.16 -2.99 8.36
CA HIS A 129 9.82 -3.59 9.52
C HIS A 129 9.91 -2.64 10.73
N LEU A 130 10.26 -1.35 10.56
CA LEU A 130 10.36 -0.42 11.70
C LEU A 130 8.98 -0.02 12.24
N ARG A 131 8.02 0.18 11.34
CA ARG A 131 6.61 0.43 11.68
C ARG A 131 6.03 -0.72 12.49
N ARG A 132 6.27 -1.95 12.04
CA ARG A 132 5.92 -3.18 12.75
C ARG A 132 6.59 -3.26 14.11
N THR A 133 7.91 -3.05 14.17
CA THR A 133 8.65 -3.04 15.44
C THR A 133 8.11 -1.98 16.41
N SER A 134 7.81 -0.78 15.93
CA SER A 134 7.24 0.31 16.73
C SER A 134 5.90 -0.09 17.36
N LEU A 135 5.01 -0.73 16.59
CA LEU A 135 3.74 -1.22 17.10
C LEU A 135 3.89 -2.39 18.09
N THR A 136 4.87 -3.28 17.90
CA THR A 136 5.07 -4.45 18.77
C THR A 136 5.94 -4.18 20.00
N ALA A 137 6.70 -3.08 20.03
CA ALA A 137 7.57 -2.73 21.15
C ALA A 137 6.80 -2.17 22.36
N GLY A 138 5.63 -1.58 22.13
CA GLY A 138 4.76 -1.05 23.18
C GLY A 138 3.73 -2.05 23.69
N PRO A 139 2.95 -1.67 24.73
CA PRO A 139 1.79 -2.45 25.17
C PRO A 139 0.78 -2.63 24.05
N SER A 140 0.26 -3.84 23.90
CA SER A 140 -0.83 -4.12 22.95
C SER A 140 -2.10 -3.40 23.36
N VAL A 141 -2.81 -2.79 22.39
CA VAL A 141 -4.11 -2.15 22.60
C VAL A 141 -5.22 -2.99 21.99
N THR A 142 -6.40 -3.00 22.63
CA THR A 142 -7.63 -3.62 22.12
C THR A 142 -8.31 -2.71 21.10
N ALA A 143 -9.08 -3.31 20.19
CA ALA A 143 -9.83 -2.57 19.19
C ALA A 143 -10.88 -1.65 19.83
N ALA A 144 -10.88 -0.36 19.48
CA ALA A 144 -11.97 0.55 19.82
C ALA A 144 -13.20 0.30 18.94
N VAL A 145 -13.01 -0.16 17.71
CA VAL A 145 -14.07 -0.50 16.76
C VAL A 145 -14.14 -2.01 16.60
N VAL A 146 -15.18 -2.62 17.17
CA VAL A 146 -15.45 -4.05 17.01
C VAL A 146 -16.29 -4.25 15.75
N MET A 147 -15.80 -5.08 14.83
CA MET A 147 -16.54 -5.49 13.63
C MET A 147 -17.35 -6.74 13.95
N ASP A 148 -18.67 -6.59 14.09
CA ASP A 148 -19.60 -7.72 14.12
C ASP A 148 -20.16 -8.00 12.71
N ALA A 149 -20.85 -9.12 12.55
CA ALA A 149 -21.38 -9.55 11.26
C ALA A 149 -22.36 -8.52 10.64
N GLU A 150 -23.07 -7.76 11.46
CA GLU A 150 -24.02 -6.75 10.99
C GLU A 150 -23.29 -5.51 10.47
N ARG A 151 -22.30 -5.01 11.22
CA ARG A 151 -21.43 -3.91 10.77
C ARG A 151 -20.66 -4.29 9.50
N GLU A 152 -20.16 -5.52 9.42
CA GLU A 152 -19.48 -6.01 8.23
C GLU A 152 -20.42 -5.96 7.00
N ARG A 153 -21.67 -6.42 7.16
CA ARG A 153 -22.69 -6.35 6.11
C ARG A 153 -23.01 -4.91 5.70
N LEU A 154 -23.14 -3.99 6.65
CA LEU A 154 -23.41 -2.58 6.38
C LEU A 154 -22.26 -1.91 5.63
N VAL A 155 -21.01 -2.15 6.06
CA VAL A 155 -19.81 -1.64 5.38
C VAL A 155 -19.71 -2.23 3.96
N ALA A 156 -19.99 -3.52 3.79
CA ALA A 156 -20.00 -4.15 2.48
C ALA A 156 -21.06 -3.54 1.54
N ALA A 157 -22.25 -3.25 2.08
CA ALA A 157 -23.32 -2.59 1.32
C ALA A 157 -22.96 -1.15 0.93
N GLU A 158 -22.36 -0.38 1.85
CA GLU A 158 -21.91 0.98 1.59
C GLU A 158 -20.82 1.01 0.50
N LEU A 159 -19.87 0.09 0.57
CA LEU A 159 -18.74 0.04 -0.37
C LEU A 159 -19.07 -0.62 -1.72
N ALA A 160 -20.22 -1.27 -1.87
CA ALA A 160 -20.56 -2.07 -3.05
C ALA A 160 -20.43 -1.27 -4.35
N ALA A 161 -21.02 -0.08 -4.41
CA ALA A 161 -20.98 0.76 -5.62
C ALA A 161 -19.55 1.19 -5.98
N ALA A 162 -18.76 1.59 -4.98
CA ALA A 162 -17.36 1.97 -5.19
C ALA A 162 -16.51 0.79 -5.64
N ARG A 163 -16.71 -0.39 -5.05
CA ARG A 163 -16.03 -1.64 -5.44
C ARG A 163 -16.28 -1.99 -6.90
N THR A 164 -17.54 -1.93 -7.35
CA THR A 164 -17.88 -2.20 -8.75
C THR A 164 -17.28 -1.16 -9.70
N ALA A 165 -17.31 0.12 -9.32
CA ALA A 165 -16.73 1.19 -10.14
C ALA A 165 -15.21 1.01 -10.31
N VAL A 166 -14.49 0.73 -9.22
CA VAL A 166 -13.05 0.47 -9.25
C VAL A 166 -12.73 -0.79 -10.07
N ALA A 167 -13.51 -1.86 -9.88
CA ALA A 167 -13.31 -3.11 -10.61
C ALA A 167 -13.45 -2.93 -12.14
N ARG A 168 -14.50 -2.24 -12.57
CA ARG A 168 -14.70 -1.92 -13.99
C ARG A 168 -13.58 -1.04 -14.54
N ARG A 169 -13.07 -0.11 -13.73
CA ARG A 169 -11.95 0.77 -14.11
C ARG A 169 -10.67 -0.04 -14.33
N ILE A 170 -10.34 -0.94 -13.42
CA ILE A 170 -9.15 -1.82 -13.53
C ILE A 170 -9.21 -2.65 -14.81
N VAL A 171 -10.36 -3.25 -15.11
CA VAL A 171 -10.55 -4.08 -16.31
C VAL A 171 -10.48 -3.25 -17.60
N ARG A 172 -11.02 -2.02 -17.59
CA ARG A 172 -11.09 -1.16 -18.77
C ARG A 172 -9.78 -0.44 -19.07
N ASP A 173 -9.19 0.18 -18.05
CA ASP A 173 -8.07 1.11 -18.18
C ASP A 173 -6.73 0.44 -17.84
N GLY A 174 -6.76 -0.76 -17.27
CA GLY A 174 -5.59 -1.43 -16.72
C GLY A 174 -5.26 -0.98 -15.29
N PHE A 175 -4.28 -1.65 -14.68
CA PHE A 175 -3.77 -1.32 -13.36
C PHE A 175 -2.35 -0.73 -13.46
N GLY A 176 -2.26 0.60 -13.26
CA GLY A 176 -1.02 1.37 -13.36
C GLY A 176 -0.01 1.11 -12.24
N GLY A 177 -0.48 0.80 -11.03
CA GLY A 177 0.36 0.87 -9.83
C GLY A 177 0.53 2.31 -9.35
#